data_AF-A0ABD6E7T8-F1
#
_entry.id   AF-A0ABD6E7T8-F1
#
_cell.length_a   1.000
_cell.length_b   1.000
_cell.length_c   1.000
_cell.angle_alpha   90.00
_cell.angle_beta   90.00
_cell.angle_gamma   90.00
#
_symmetry.space_group_name_H-M   'P 1'
#
loop_
_entity.id
_entity.type
_entity.pdbx_description
1 polymer ?
#
loop_
_entity_poly.entity_id
_entity_poly.type
_entity_poly.pdbx_seq_one_letter_code
_entity_poly.pdbx_strand_id
1 'polypeptide(L)'
;MGVEFLTVYWRDMVKFFRLKAMLFATLIQPIVWLALFGPAMANYFENNMMEMAAIPGTVSVDYLTFMSAGIISMTILFTCLYSGVFLQLDKQTGLLKQMMASPMKRKHILFGLSLGGSTKSLIQAIIIIIFG
;
A
#
# COMPACT_ATOMS: atom_id res chain seq x y z
N MET A 1 -16.45 26.50 6.98
CA MET A 1 -16.96 25.10 7.03
C MET A 1 -16.36 24.27 5.87
N GLY A 2 -15.06 23.99 5.90
CA GLY A 2 -14.39 23.25 4.81
C GLY A 2 -13.25 22.32 5.21
N VAL A 3 -12.80 22.35 6.48
CA VAL A 3 -11.62 21.62 6.96
C VAL A 3 -11.96 20.36 7.77
N GLU A 4 -13.24 20.02 7.91
CA GLU A 4 -13.68 18.89 8.73
C GLU A 4 -13.11 17.56 8.21
N PHE A 5 -12.92 17.41 6.90
CA PHE A 5 -12.29 16.23 6.31
C PHE A 5 -10.84 16.02 6.81
N LEU A 6 -10.13 17.11 7.12
CA LEU A 6 -8.74 17.06 7.61
C LEU A 6 -8.67 16.45 9.01
N THR A 7 -9.69 16.68 9.84
CA THR A 7 -9.75 16.10 11.19
C THR A 7 -9.93 14.58 11.15
N VAL A 8 -10.74 14.09 10.20
CA VAL A 8 -10.93 12.65 9.96
C VAL A 8 -9.65 12.03 9.44
N TYR A 9 -9.01 12.69 8.48
CA TYR A 9 -7.72 12.28 7.92
C TYR A 9 -6.63 12.20 9.00
N TRP A 10 -6.48 13.27 9.80
CA TRP A 10 -5.48 13.33 10.87
C TRP A 10 -5.69 12.22 11.90
N ARG A 11 -6.94 11.98 12.29
CA ARG A 11 -7.29 10.89 13.20
C ARG A 11 -6.91 9.52 12.63
N ASP A 12 -7.17 9.30 11.34
CA ASP A 12 -6.80 8.05 10.66
C ASP A 12 -5.28 7.86 10.61
N MET A 13 -4.52 8.93 10.31
CA MET A 13 -3.06 8.91 10.34
C MET A 13 -2.50 8.63 11.74
N VAL A 14 -3.04 9.26 12.78
CA VAL A 14 -2.60 9.01 14.16
C VAL A 14 -2.88 7.56 14.59
N LYS A 15 -4.04 7.00 14.22
CA LYS A 15 -4.33 5.57 14.46
C LYS A 15 -3.29 4.69 13.76
N PHE A 16 -2.98 4.98 12.49
CA PHE A 16 -1.99 4.25 11.71
C PHE A 16 -0.60 4.26 12.37
N PHE A 17 -0.10 5.42 12.79
CA PHE A 17 1.21 5.51 13.46
C PHE A 17 1.24 4.87 14.85
N ARG A 18 0.10 4.81 15.56
CA ARG A 18 0.00 4.10 16.85
C ARG A 18 -0.01 2.58 16.67
N LEU A 19 -0.51 2.08 15.54
CA LEU A 19 -0.54 0.66 15.18
C LEU A 19 0.80 0.21 14.55
N LYS A 20 1.89 0.39 15.28
CA LYS A 20 3.26 0.06 14.83
C LYS A 20 3.38 -1.38 14.30
N ALA A 21 2.75 -2.34 14.97
CA ALA A 21 2.80 -3.75 14.57
C ALA A 21 2.25 -4.00 13.15
N MET A 22 1.19 -3.29 12.77
CA MET A 22 0.58 -3.44 11.44
C MET A 22 1.38 -2.74 10.35
N LEU A 23 1.99 -1.61 10.69
CA LEU A 23 2.97 -0.91 9.86
C LEU A 23 4.16 -1.82 9.52
N PHE A 24 4.74 -2.49 10.51
CA PHE A 24 5.84 -3.43 10.28
C PHE A 24 5.37 -4.66 9.51
N ALA A 25 4.23 -5.27 9.88
CA ALA A 25 3.71 -6.45 9.19
C ALA A 25 3.48 -6.21 7.69
N THR A 26 2.95 -5.05 7.33
CA THR A 26 2.69 -4.68 5.92
C THR A 26 3.96 -4.40 5.10
N LEU A 27 5.08 -4.04 5.74
CA LEU A 27 6.37 -3.84 5.07
C LEU A 27 7.23 -5.11 5.03
N ILE A 28 7.17 -5.93 6.08
CA ILE A 28 7.91 -7.19 6.18
C ILE A 28 7.54 -8.11 5.03
N GLN A 29 6.24 -8.24 4.72
CA GLN A 29 5.80 -9.13 3.64
C GLN A 29 6.44 -8.78 2.29
N PRO A 30 6.33 -7.56 1.73
CA PRO A 30 7.02 -7.15 0.50
C PRO A 30 8.54 -7.36 0.53
N ILE A 31 9.20 -7.04 1.64
CA ILE A 31 10.65 -7.18 1.80
C ILE A 31 11.07 -8.66 1.79
N VAL A 32 10.32 -9.52 2.47
CA VAL A 32 10.56 -10.97 2.46
C VAL A 32 10.39 -11.53 1.06
N TRP A 33 9.37 -11.08 0.30
CA TRP A 33 9.20 -11.47 -1.09
C TRP A 33 10.37 -11.00 -1.97
N LEU A 34 10.83 -9.74 -1.83
CA LEU A 34 12.00 -9.23 -2.55
C LEU A 34 13.28 -10.01 -2.22
N ALA A 35 13.55 -10.25 -0.94
CA ALA A 35 14.77 -10.93 -0.49
C ALA A 35 14.79 -12.42 -0.86
N LEU A 36 13.63 -13.08 -0.83
CA LEU A 36 13.53 -14.50 -1.17
C LEU A 36 13.53 -14.73 -2.68
N PHE A 37 12.70 -14.00 -3.42
CA PHE A 37 12.49 -14.24 -4.86
C PHE A 37 13.43 -13.45 -5.75
N GLY A 38 13.95 -12.31 -5.30
CA GLY A 38 14.89 -11.49 -6.07
C GLY A 38 16.10 -12.29 -6.53
N PRO A 39 16.99 -12.72 -5.62
CA PRO A 39 18.16 -13.50 -6.00
C PRO A 39 17.80 -14.91 -6.48
N ALA A 40 16.79 -15.58 -5.89
CA ALA A 40 16.47 -16.95 -6.26
C ALA A 40 15.97 -17.07 -7.71
N MET A 41 15.08 -16.17 -8.14
CA MET A 41 14.56 -16.18 -9.50
C MET A 41 15.47 -15.43 -10.46
N ALA A 42 16.20 -14.38 -10.05
CA ALA A 42 17.18 -13.74 -10.92
C ALA A 42 18.24 -14.75 -11.40
N ASN A 43 18.78 -15.58 -10.51
CA ASN A 43 19.70 -16.65 -10.89
C ASN A 43 19.05 -17.69 -11.82
N TYR A 44 17.77 -18.04 -11.61
CA TYR A 44 17.07 -18.96 -12.49
C TYR A 44 16.83 -18.37 -13.88
N PHE A 45 16.42 -17.10 -13.97
CA PHE A 45 16.17 -16.42 -15.23
C PHE A 45 17.47 -16.10 -15.97
N GLU A 46 18.54 -15.68 -15.30
CA GLU A 46 19.83 -15.46 -15.95
C GLU A 46 20.38 -16.74 -16.60
N ASN A 47 20.25 -17.88 -15.91
CA ASN A 47 20.73 -19.17 -16.41
C ASN A 47 19.81 -19.82 -17.49
N ASN A 48 18.49 -19.56 -17.48
CA ASN A 48 17.54 -20.21 -18.41
C ASN A 48 17.00 -19.29 -19.51
N MET A 49 17.02 -17.97 -19.33
CA MET A 49 16.42 -17.00 -20.25
C MET A 49 17.42 -16.48 -21.30
N MET A 50 18.71 -16.78 -21.16
CA MET A 50 19.73 -16.54 -22.20
C MET A 50 19.40 -17.26 -23.52
N GLU A 51 18.53 -18.29 -23.50
CA GLU A 51 18.07 -18.99 -24.71
C GLU A 51 16.85 -18.35 -25.40
N MET A 52 16.13 -17.43 -24.75
CA MET A 52 15.00 -16.75 -25.38
C MET A 52 15.50 -15.59 -26.23
N ALA A 53 15.69 -15.85 -27.53
CA ALA A 53 16.08 -14.89 -28.54
C ALA A 53 15.39 -13.53 -28.32
N ALA A 54 16.19 -12.49 -28.07
CA ALA A 54 15.70 -11.14 -27.91
C ALA A 54 14.85 -10.76 -29.12
N ILE A 55 13.55 -10.60 -28.90
CA ILE A 55 12.62 -10.16 -29.92
C ILE A 55 13.04 -8.73 -30.31
N PRO A 56 13.31 -8.43 -31.58
CA PRO A 56 13.79 -7.12 -31.98
C PRO A 56 12.76 -6.04 -31.59
N GLY A 57 13.16 -5.14 -30.70
CA GLY A 57 12.31 -4.09 -30.13
C GLY A 57 11.99 -4.22 -28.64
N THR A 58 12.44 -5.29 -27.96
CA THR A 58 12.26 -5.42 -26.50
C THR A 58 13.45 -4.87 -25.72
N VAL A 59 13.16 -4.11 -24.65
CA VAL A 59 14.17 -3.68 -23.68
C VAL A 59 14.44 -4.86 -22.76
N SER A 60 15.70 -5.28 -22.65
CA SER A 60 16.13 -6.25 -21.63
C SER A 60 16.08 -5.56 -20.26
N VAL A 61 14.98 -5.77 -19.53
CA VAL A 61 14.81 -5.27 -18.16
C VAL A 61 15.31 -6.34 -17.20
N ASP A 62 16.10 -5.92 -16.22
CA ASP A 62 16.57 -6.82 -15.16
C ASP A 62 15.38 -7.38 -14.36
N TYR A 63 15.45 -8.67 -14.00
CA TYR A 63 14.35 -9.38 -13.33
C TYR A 63 13.97 -8.72 -12.00
N LEU A 64 14.96 -8.20 -11.27
CA LEU A 64 14.74 -7.44 -10.03
C LEU A 64 13.87 -6.20 -10.26
N THR A 65 14.10 -5.46 -11.35
CA THR A 65 13.33 -4.25 -11.69
C THR A 65 11.89 -4.60 -12.10
N PHE A 66 11.70 -5.70 -12.82
CA PHE A 66 10.37 -6.19 -13.16
C PHE A 66 9.58 -6.64 -11.91
N MET A 67 10.24 -7.39 -11.03
CA MET A 67 9.63 -7.91 -9.81
C MET A 67 9.31 -6.78 -8.81
N SER A 68 10.21 -5.81 -8.64
CA SER A 68 9.99 -4.68 -7.74
C SER A 68 8.75 -3.87 -8.14
N ALA A 69 8.55 -3.60 -9.44
CA ALA A 69 7.34 -2.95 -9.95
C ALA A 69 6.06 -3.75 -9.63
N GLY A 70 6.10 -5.08 -9.77
CA GLY A 70 4.98 -5.95 -9.41
C GLY A 70 4.64 -5.92 -7.91
N ILE A 71 5.67 -5.98 -7.06
CA ILE A 71 5.51 -5.95 -5.60
C ILE A 71 4.98 -4.60 -5.12
N ILE A 72 5.42 -3.49 -5.73
CA ILE A 72 4.88 -2.15 -5.45
C ILE A 72 3.38 -2.11 -5.77
N SER A 73 2.98 -2.58 -6.94
CA SER A 73 1.57 -2.61 -7.36
C SER A 73 0.70 -3.43 -6.40
N MET A 74 1.16 -4.64 -6.05
CA MET A 74 0.46 -5.50 -5.10
C MET A 74 0.34 -4.85 -3.72
N THR A 75 1.42 -4.23 -3.23
CA THR A 75 1.41 -3.57 -1.92
C THR A 75 0.40 -2.43 -1.87
N ILE A 76 0.36 -1.58 -2.91
CA ILE A 76 -0.61 -0.48 -3.01
C ILE A 76 -2.04 -1.02 -2.98
N LEU A 77 -2.33 -2.07 -3.75
CA LEU A 77 -3.66 -2.69 -3.82
C LEU A 77 -4.10 -3.23 -2.46
N PHE A 78 -3.24 -4.01 -1.80
CA PHE A 78 -3.55 -4.57 -0.49
C PHE A 78 -3.73 -3.47 0.56
N THR A 79 -2.93 -2.42 0.54
CA THR A 79 -3.05 -1.31 1.49
C THR A 79 -4.34 -0.53 1.33
N CYS A 80 -4.77 -0.29 0.09
CA CYS A 80 -6.09 0.27 -0.19
C CYS A 80 -7.21 -0.64 0.34
N LEU A 81 -7.10 -1.96 0.13
CA LEU A 81 -8.07 -2.94 0.60
C LEU A 81 -8.18 -2.97 2.14
N TYR A 82 -7.04 -3.03 2.84
CA TYR A 82 -7.00 -3.04 4.30
C TYR A 82 -7.51 -1.73 4.92
N SER A 83 -7.31 -0.59 4.25
CA SER A 83 -7.92 0.67 4.68
C SER A 83 -9.46 0.61 4.67
N GLY A 84 -10.05 -0.20 3.78
CA GLY A 84 -11.49 -0.47 3.78
C GLY A 84 -11.96 -1.35 4.95
N VAL A 85 -11.13 -2.29 5.41
CA VAL A 85 -11.43 -3.13 6.58
C VAL A 85 -11.55 -2.28 7.85
N PHE A 86 -10.69 -1.28 8.00
CA PHE A 86 -10.79 -0.32 9.11
C PHE A 86 -12.07 0.52 9.08
N LEU A 87 -12.60 0.86 7.90
CA LEU A 87 -13.93 1.48 7.79
C LEU A 87 -15.02 0.54 8.31
N GLN A 88 -14.91 -0.75 8.00
CA GLN A 88 -15.87 -1.75 8.43
C GLN A 88 -15.83 -1.96 9.94
N LEU A 89 -14.65 -1.91 10.56
CA LEU A 89 -14.50 -1.95 12.01
C LEU A 89 -15.08 -0.68 12.68
N ASP A 90 -14.83 0.51 12.11
CA ASP A 90 -15.42 1.77 12.60
C ASP A 90 -16.97 1.76 12.48
N LYS A 91 -17.53 1.00 11.53
CA LYS A 91 -18.98 0.74 11.45
C LYS A 91 -19.46 -0.19 12.58
N GLN A 92 -18.75 -1.29 12.82
CA GLN A 92 -19.12 -2.28 13.84
C GLN A 92 -19.04 -1.71 15.27
N THR A 93 -18.02 -0.90 15.55
CA THR A 93 -17.81 -0.25 16.84
C THR A 93 -18.79 0.90 17.12
N GLY A 94 -19.65 1.26 16.16
CA GLY A 94 -20.60 2.37 16.29
C GLY A 94 -19.95 3.76 16.23
N LEU A 95 -18.64 3.83 16.05
CA LEU A 95 -17.88 5.08 15.99
C LEU A 95 -18.30 5.92 14.78
N LEU A 96 -18.68 5.28 13.67
CA LEU A 96 -19.30 5.97 12.53
C LEU A 96 -20.64 6.62 12.89
N LYS A 97 -21.45 6.01 13.77
CA LYS A 97 -22.72 6.60 14.22
C LYS A 97 -22.47 7.85 15.07
N GLN A 98 -21.44 7.84 15.91
CA GLN A 98 -21.03 9.02 16.70
C GLN A 98 -20.53 10.16 15.79
N MET A 99 -19.77 9.84 14.73
CA MET A 99 -19.33 10.85 13.75
C MET A 99 -20.48 11.44 12.96
N MET A 100 -21.51 10.64 12.65
CA MET A 100 -22.72 11.11 11.97
C MET A 100 -23.65 11.93 12.87
N ALA A 101 -23.50 11.85 14.19
CA ALA A 101 -24.20 12.71 15.15
C ALA A 101 -23.54 14.09 15.29
N SER A 102 -22.27 14.23 14.87
CA SER A 102 -21.62 15.54 14.73
C SER A 102 -22.13 16.25 13.46
N PRO A 103 -22.06 17.59 13.37
CA PRO A 103 -22.56 18.37 12.22
C PRO A 103 -21.77 18.15 10.90
N MET A 104 -20.97 17.08 10.81
CA MET A 104 -20.14 16.76 9.66
C MET A 104 -20.94 16.10 8.53
N LYS A 105 -20.78 16.63 7.31
CA LYS A 105 -21.40 16.02 6.12
C LYS A 105 -20.74 14.68 5.79
N ARG A 106 -21.54 13.67 5.41
CA ARG A 106 -21.08 12.31 5.04
C ARG A 106 -19.95 12.30 4.00
N LYS A 107 -19.96 13.25 3.06
CA LYS A 107 -18.93 13.38 2.01
C LYS A 107 -17.54 13.68 2.58
N HIS A 108 -17.44 14.45 3.66
CA HIS A 108 -16.15 14.78 4.28
C HIS A 108 -15.51 13.58 4.99
N ILE A 109 -16.32 12.69 5.56
CA ILE A 109 -15.84 11.44 6.17
C ILE A 109 -15.25 10.53 5.10
N LEU A 110 -15.94 10.37 3.97
CA LEU A 110 -15.47 9.55 2.85
C LEU A 110 -14.14 10.10 2.29
N PHE A 111 -14.07 11.41 2.03
CA PHE A 111 -12.86 12.06 1.52
C PHE A 111 -11.67 11.94 2.47
N GLY A 112 -11.88 12.17 3.78
CA GLY A 112 -10.81 12.08 4.77
C GLY A 112 -10.22 10.67 4.88
N LEU A 113 -11.06 9.63 4.75
CA LEU A 113 -10.61 8.25 4.81
C LEU A 113 -9.94 7.78 3.51
N SER A 114 -10.48 8.18 2.35
CA SER A 114 -9.85 7.90 1.05
C SER A 114 -8.46 8.54 0.96
N LEU A 115 -8.31 9.79 1.39
CA LEU A 115 -7.00 10.45 1.48
C LEU A 115 -6.06 9.69 2.43
N GLY A 116 -6.55 9.24 3.59
CA GLY A 116 -5.76 8.43 4.52
C GLY A 116 -5.23 7.16 3.86
N GLY A 117 -6.10 6.41 3.19
CA GLY A 117 -5.72 5.20 2.43
C GLY A 117 -4.64 5.47 1.37
N SER A 118 -4.85 6.50 0.55
CA SER A 118 -3.91 6.89 -0.51
C SER A 118 -2.55 7.36 0.02
N THR A 119 -2.52 8.14 1.10
CA THR A 119 -1.25 8.57 1.68
C THR A 119 -0.47 7.40 2.27
N LYS A 120 -1.14 6.45 2.93
CA LYS A 120 -0.48 5.24 3.48
C LYS A 120 0.14 4.38 2.37
N SER A 121 -0.58 4.17 1.27
CA SER A 121 -0.06 3.38 0.14
C SER A 121 1.10 4.09 -0.56
N LEU A 122 1.07 5.41 -0.68
CA LEU A 122 2.19 6.20 -1.20
C LEU A 122 3.44 6.10 -0.31
N ILE A 123 3.28 6.19 1.01
CA ILE A 123 4.41 6.04 1.96
C ILE A 123 5.06 4.66 1.80
N GLN A 124 4.27 3.60 1.74
CA GLN A 124 4.79 2.25 1.55
C GLN A 124 5.44 2.05 0.18
N ALA A 125 4.85 2.61 -0.89
CA ALA A 125 5.43 2.55 -2.22
C ALA A 125 6.81 3.22 -2.26
N ILE A 126 6.96 4.40 -1.65
CA ILE A 126 8.24 5.11 -1.54
C ILE A 126 9.27 4.26 -0.77
N ILE A 127 8.87 3.62 0.33
CA ILE A 127 9.77 2.75 1.10
C ILE A 127 10.25 1.59 0.23
N ILE A 128 9.36 0.95 -0.53
CA ILE A 128 9.74 -0.18 -1.40
C ILE A 128 10.66 0.27 -2.54
N ILE A 129 10.40 1.43 -3.15
CA ILE A 129 11.26 2.01 -4.20
C ILE A 129 12.67 2.32 -3.67
N ILE A 130 12.81 2.69 -2.39
CA ILE A 130 14.12 2.90 -1.77
C ILE A 130 14.84 1.56 -1.53
N PHE A 131 14.09 0.48 -1.32
CA PHE A 131 14.63 -0.84 -0.97
C PHE A 131 14.93 -1.74 -2.17
N GLY A 132 14.19 -1.62 -3.28
CA GLY A 132 14.31 -2.45 -4.48
C GLY A 132 14.84 -1.69 -5.68
#